data_AF-A0A8J6TC56-F1
#
_entry.id   AF-A0A8J6TC56-F1
#
_cell.length_a   1.000
_cell.length_b   1.000
_cell.length_c   1.000
_cell.angle_alpha   90.00
_cell.angle_beta   90.00
_cell.angle_gamma   90.00
#
_symmetry.space_group_name_H-M   'P 1'
#
loop_
_entity.id
_entity.type
_entity.pdbx_description
1 polymer ?
#
loop_
_entity_poly.entity_id
_entity_poly.type
_entity_poly.pdbx_seq_one_letter_code
_entity_poly.pdbx_strand_id
1 'polypeptide(L)'
;MFSNNRFWLVSFLLLSASMLAMTLYPYNFSPPANGTEWLVNEPGIYFNGGGIAYTDKGPISPNNQVSVELWLQERPGSKNWGPRDIFSFYDGKASPPLLIGQWNGRIFLYSRFESNRDQKWYTFFQSKERFQRGKPHLVTVTFGDGEKAIYIDGELANKRSMKAPHTADIKISGRLVIGNSPLNREGWQGEMRGLAVYDRVLSPTEIKRHSAEVSSQGMGVLAEAPGCQWLYTFEEGNGNTIKNMTGGYRPFNILSRMYSLPETIFHLPYEDMRIDSLSGAFATKDFWSNILFFLPYGALLSLMLLRKYHFSCFSSFAIVITACGIFSFTMEFAQLFLPTRVPTMLDILSNMVGGGLGFSVPYFFTLRHG
;
A
#
# COMPACT_ATOMS: atom_id res chain seq x y z
N MET A 1 -23.32 43.48 19.93
CA MET A 1 -23.80 43.47 18.53
C MET A 1 -22.58 43.39 17.62
N PHE A 2 -22.23 42.21 17.11
CA PHE A 2 -21.15 42.11 16.12
C PHE A 2 -21.62 42.82 14.84
N SER A 3 -20.82 43.72 14.28
CA SER A 3 -21.13 44.27 12.95
C SER A 3 -21.26 43.10 11.96
N ASN A 4 -22.24 43.18 11.05
CA ASN A 4 -22.53 42.13 10.06
C ASN A 4 -21.25 41.65 9.34
N ASN A 5 -20.27 42.55 9.17
CA ASN A 5 -18.97 42.27 8.58
C ASN A 5 -18.07 41.34 9.40
N ARG A 6 -18.09 41.43 10.72
CA ARG A 6 -17.30 40.56 11.62
C ARG A 6 -17.91 39.16 11.69
N PHE A 7 -19.24 39.06 11.63
CA PHE A 7 -19.94 37.77 11.69
C PHE A 7 -19.47 36.81 10.58
N TRP A 8 -19.53 37.23 9.31
CA TRP A 8 -19.13 36.38 8.19
C TRP A 8 -17.67 35.91 8.25
N LEU A 9 -16.76 36.82 8.58
CA LEU A 9 -15.34 36.52 8.68
C LEU A 9 -15.05 35.56 9.83
N VAL A 10 -15.66 35.79 11.00
CA VAL A 10 -15.51 34.91 12.17
C VAL A 10 -16.08 33.52 11.87
N SER A 11 -17.25 33.43 11.25
CA SER A 11 -17.85 32.14 10.85
C SER A 11 -16.95 31.36 9.89
N PHE A 12 -16.34 32.05 8.92
CA PHE A 12 -15.43 31.43 7.96
C PHE A 12 -14.13 30.92 8.61
N LEU A 13 -13.53 31.72 9.50
CA LEU A 13 -12.35 31.32 10.26
C LEU A 13 -12.64 30.14 11.18
N LEU A 14 -13.79 30.15 11.87
CA LEU A 14 -14.22 29.03 12.74
C LEU A 14 -14.45 27.75 11.94
N LEU A 15 -15.10 27.84 10.78
CA LEU A 15 -15.27 26.68 9.89
C LEU A 15 -13.91 26.13 9.45
N SER A 16 -13.02 26.99 8.96
CA SER A 16 -11.67 26.60 8.51
C SER A 16 -10.87 25.92 9.64
N ALA A 17 -10.88 26.51 10.84
CA ALA A 17 -10.21 25.94 12.00
C ALA A 17 -10.82 24.59 12.42
N SER A 18 -12.14 24.45 12.38
CA SER A 18 -12.82 23.18 12.69
C SER A 18 -12.48 22.09 11.66
N MET A 19 -12.38 22.45 10.38
CA MET A 19 -12.01 21.52 9.32
C MET A 19 -10.56 21.04 9.49
N LEU A 20 -9.62 21.96 9.74
CA LEU A 20 -8.22 21.61 10.07
C LEU A 20 -8.13 20.69 11.29
N ALA A 21 -8.91 20.98 12.34
CA ALA A 21 -8.92 20.17 13.54
C ALA A 21 -9.44 18.75 13.27
N MET A 22 -10.49 18.62 12.48
CA MET A 22 -11.06 17.32 12.09
C MET A 22 -10.11 16.51 11.19
N THR A 23 -9.40 17.14 10.25
CA THR A 23 -8.50 16.43 9.32
C THR A 23 -7.17 16.00 9.95
N LEU A 24 -6.75 16.68 11.03
CA LEU A 24 -5.54 16.35 11.79
C LEU A 24 -5.82 15.43 13.00
N TYR A 25 -7.09 15.15 13.31
CA TYR A 25 -7.47 14.22 14.37
C TYR A 25 -7.25 12.75 13.93
N PRO A 26 -6.75 11.87 14.83
CA PRO A 26 -6.22 12.16 16.16
C PRO A 26 -4.82 12.77 16.01
N TYR A 27 -4.51 13.86 16.71
CA TYR A 27 -3.24 14.62 16.64
C TYR A 27 -1.98 13.82 17.10
N ASN A 28 -1.92 12.52 16.82
CA ASN A 28 -0.86 11.64 17.18
C ASN A 28 0.17 11.57 16.05
N PHE A 29 1.14 12.48 16.13
CA PHE A 29 2.30 12.51 15.26
C PHE A 29 3.36 11.45 15.66
N SER A 30 3.14 10.72 16.76
CA SER A 30 3.98 9.59 17.14
C SER A 30 3.50 8.34 16.43
N PRO A 31 4.35 7.68 15.64
CA PRO A 31 3.93 6.49 14.95
C PRO A 31 3.58 5.37 15.93
N PRO A 32 2.52 4.60 15.65
CA PRO A 32 2.18 3.44 16.46
C PRO A 32 3.31 2.40 16.42
N ALA A 33 3.23 1.43 17.31
CA ALA A 33 4.11 0.26 17.24
C ALA A 33 3.96 -0.40 15.86
N ASN A 34 5.07 -0.93 15.34
CA ASN A 34 5.13 -1.54 14.00
C ASN A 34 4.03 -2.58 13.79
N GLY A 35 3.68 -3.37 14.81
CA GLY A 35 2.65 -4.42 14.68
C GLY A 35 3.19 -5.73 14.11
N THR A 36 4.51 -5.92 14.26
CA THR A 36 5.20 -7.20 14.08
C THR A 36 5.57 -7.74 15.46
N GLU A 37 5.21 -8.98 15.72
CA GLU A 37 5.44 -9.66 16.99
C GLU A 37 6.06 -11.04 16.72
N TRP A 38 7.01 -11.47 17.54
CA TRP A 38 7.50 -12.86 17.48
C TRP A 38 6.44 -13.81 18.01
N LEU A 39 6.35 -15.00 17.42
CA LEU A 39 5.48 -16.05 17.94
C LEU A 39 5.99 -16.57 19.28
N VAL A 40 5.07 -16.88 20.18
CA VAL A 40 5.40 -17.40 21.51
C VAL A 40 5.58 -18.91 21.41
N ASN A 41 6.73 -19.42 21.84
CA ASN A 41 7.09 -20.84 21.88
C ASN A 41 7.25 -21.55 20.53
N GLU A 42 7.18 -20.85 19.40
CA GLU A 42 7.38 -21.42 18.07
C GLU A 42 8.16 -20.45 17.17
N PRO A 43 8.98 -20.94 16.23
CA PRO A 43 9.62 -20.09 15.22
C PRO A 43 8.59 -19.38 14.34
N GLY A 44 8.83 -18.09 14.08
CA GLY A 44 7.98 -17.27 13.23
C GLY A 44 7.65 -15.90 13.80
N ILE A 45 7.05 -15.09 12.94
CA ILE A 45 6.59 -13.75 13.25
C ILE A 45 5.14 -13.57 12.83
N TYR A 46 4.39 -12.83 13.63
CA TYR A 46 3.02 -12.41 13.35
C TYR A 46 2.98 -10.96 12.89
N PHE A 47 2.26 -10.72 11.81
CA PHE A 47 1.91 -9.39 11.32
C PHE A 47 0.44 -9.10 11.62
N ASN A 48 0.15 -7.98 12.28
CA ASN A 48 -1.22 -7.59 12.64
C ASN A 48 -1.92 -6.71 11.57
N GLY A 49 -1.28 -6.50 10.41
CA GLY A 49 -1.74 -5.62 9.34
C GLY A 49 -1.14 -4.20 9.38
N GLY A 50 -0.37 -3.86 10.41
CA GLY A 50 0.56 -2.71 10.39
C GLY A 50 2.01 -3.13 10.18
N GLY A 51 2.38 -4.34 10.63
CA GLY A 51 3.77 -4.81 10.71
C GLY A 51 4.51 -4.82 9.38
N ILE A 52 5.71 -4.26 9.37
CA ILE A 52 6.64 -4.29 8.25
C ILE A 52 8.04 -4.67 8.72
N ALA A 53 8.75 -5.46 7.92
CA ALA A 53 10.19 -5.66 8.07
C ALA A 53 10.85 -5.62 6.70
N TYR A 54 12.09 -5.13 6.64
CA TYR A 54 12.81 -5.00 5.37
C TYR A 54 14.32 -5.21 5.52
N THR A 55 14.96 -5.58 4.41
CA THR A 55 16.42 -5.68 4.32
C THR A 55 17.04 -4.38 3.78
N ASP A 56 18.36 -4.27 3.87
CA ASP A 56 19.10 -3.27 3.13
C ASP A 56 19.10 -3.52 1.62
N LYS A 57 19.37 -2.46 0.87
CA LYS A 57 19.43 -2.51 -0.59
C LYS A 57 20.56 -3.45 -1.02
N GLY A 58 20.28 -4.27 -2.01
CA GLY A 58 21.28 -5.14 -2.63
C GLY A 58 20.82 -5.72 -3.96
N PRO A 59 21.74 -6.35 -4.70
CA PRO A 59 21.37 -7.19 -5.84
C PRO A 59 20.46 -8.34 -5.38
N ILE A 60 19.58 -8.81 -6.26
CA ILE A 60 18.62 -9.87 -5.94
C ILE A 60 18.79 -11.07 -6.87
N SER A 61 18.72 -10.87 -8.18
CA SER A 61 18.99 -11.93 -9.15
C SER A 61 19.83 -11.40 -10.30
N PRO A 62 20.98 -12.01 -10.62
CA PRO A 62 21.77 -11.65 -11.78
C PRO A 62 21.12 -12.10 -13.11
N ASN A 63 20.25 -13.11 -13.06
CA ASN A 63 19.72 -13.80 -14.24
C ASN A 63 18.28 -13.40 -14.58
N ASN A 64 17.73 -12.37 -13.92
CA ASN A 64 16.36 -11.89 -14.13
C ASN A 64 15.29 -12.97 -13.86
N GLN A 65 15.63 -13.97 -13.03
CA GLN A 65 14.77 -15.07 -12.61
C GLN A 65 14.81 -15.20 -11.10
N VAL A 66 13.69 -15.61 -10.51
CA VAL A 66 13.60 -15.76 -9.06
C VAL A 66 12.54 -16.79 -8.69
N SER A 67 12.82 -17.53 -7.62
CA SER A 67 11.79 -18.26 -6.89
C SER A 67 11.76 -17.79 -5.44
N VAL A 68 10.57 -17.69 -4.88
CA VAL A 68 10.35 -17.30 -3.49
C VAL A 68 9.47 -18.33 -2.83
N GLU A 69 9.92 -18.89 -1.71
CA GLU A 69 9.17 -19.81 -0.88
C GLU A 69 8.81 -19.11 0.44
N LEU A 70 7.52 -19.06 0.77
CA LEU A 70 6.97 -18.39 1.93
C LEU A 70 6.20 -19.41 2.77
N TRP A 71 6.59 -19.62 4.01
CA TRP A 71 5.85 -20.49 4.93
C TRP A 71 4.86 -19.66 5.74
N LEU A 72 3.58 -19.74 5.38
CA LEU A 72 2.56 -18.77 5.79
C LEU A 72 1.37 -19.44 6.48
N GLN A 73 0.78 -18.74 7.45
CA GLN A 73 -0.48 -19.14 8.08
C GLN A 73 -1.41 -17.94 8.22
N GLU A 74 -2.57 -17.97 7.55
CA GLU A 74 -3.64 -17.01 7.79
C GLU A 74 -4.44 -17.41 9.03
N ARG A 75 -4.43 -16.55 10.07
CA ARG A 75 -5.22 -16.79 11.29
C ARG A 75 -6.73 -16.72 11.00
N PRO A 76 -7.55 -17.52 11.69
CA PRO A 76 -8.99 -17.32 11.72
C PRO A 76 -9.33 -15.88 12.15
N GLY A 77 -10.23 -15.21 11.43
CA GLY A 77 -10.62 -13.83 11.72
C GLY A 77 -9.73 -12.74 11.10
N SER A 78 -8.65 -13.10 10.39
CA SER A 78 -7.82 -12.12 9.66
C SER A 78 -8.64 -11.27 8.67
N LYS A 79 -8.38 -9.96 8.66
CA LYS A 79 -9.04 -8.97 7.80
C LYS A 79 -8.31 -8.78 6.46
N ASN A 80 -8.00 -9.89 5.78
CA ASN A 80 -7.32 -9.93 4.48
C ASN A 80 -8.33 -9.89 3.30
N TRP A 81 -9.30 -8.98 3.35
CA TRP A 81 -10.40 -8.94 2.39
C TRP A 81 -10.04 -8.13 1.13
N GLY A 82 -9.25 -7.06 1.31
CA GLY A 82 -8.61 -6.30 0.24
C GLY A 82 -7.25 -6.90 -0.16
N PRO A 83 -6.58 -6.30 -1.16
CA PRO A 83 -5.22 -6.70 -1.54
C PRO A 83 -4.26 -6.41 -0.39
N ARG A 84 -3.56 -7.44 0.09
CA ARG A 84 -2.55 -7.33 1.16
C ARG A 84 -1.19 -7.79 0.67
N ASP A 85 -0.15 -7.04 0.97
CA ASP A 85 1.22 -7.31 0.57
C ASP A 85 1.88 -8.22 1.60
N ILE A 86 2.31 -9.42 1.16
CA ILE A 86 3.00 -10.38 2.03
C ILE A 86 4.50 -10.22 1.88
N PHE A 87 4.98 -10.21 0.63
CA PHE A 87 6.40 -10.13 0.29
C PHE A 87 6.57 -9.33 -1.01
N SER A 88 7.54 -8.41 -1.06
CA SER A 88 7.88 -7.70 -2.29
C SER A 88 9.37 -7.39 -2.40
N PHE A 89 9.81 -7.26 -3.64
CA PHE A 89 11.06 -6.56 -3.96
C PHE A 89 10.78 -5.07 -4.09
N TYR A 90 11.62 -4.22 -3.52
CA TYR A 90 11.43 -2.77 -3.56
C TYR A 90 12.68 -2.04 -4.04
N ASP A 91 12.61 -1.53 -5.27
CA ASP A 91 13.70 -0.82 -5.96
C ASP A 91 13.66 0.72 -5.79
N GLY A 92 12.78 1.22 -4.92
CA GLY A 92 12.58 2.66 -4.72
C GLY A 92 11.57 3.28 -5.69
N LYS A 93 10.87 2.50 -6.52
CA LYS A 93 9.82 3.03 -7.41
C LYS A 93 8.42 2.75 -6.84
N ALA A 94 7.41 3.48 -7.33
CA ALA A 94 6.00 3.41 -6.92
C ALA A 94 5.43 1.98 -6.81
N SER A 95 5.61 1.20 -7.87
CA SER A 95 5.33 -0.25 -7.93
C SER A 95 6.57 -1.10 -7.60
N PRO A 96 6.40 -2.29 -7.03
CA PRO A 96 7.51 -3.22 -6.85
C PRO A 96 7.81 -3.97 -8.16
N PRO A 97 9.07 -4.40 -8.42
CA PRO A 97 9.39 -5.33 -9.51
C PRO A 97 8.54 -6.61 -9.48
N LEU A 98 8.45 -7.26 -8.31
CA LEU A 98 7.51 -8.36 -8.04
C LEU A 98 6.91 -8.20 -6.64
N LEU A 99 5.66 -8.60 -6.51
CA LEU A 99 4.90 -8.60 -5.27
C LEU A 99 4.07 -9.88 -5.16
N ILE A 100 4.21 -10.56 -4.04
CA ILE A 100 3.38 -11.68 -3.62
C ILE A 100 2.45 -11.16 -2.53
N GLY A 101 1.15 -11.37 -2.72
CA GLY A 101 0.16 -10.89 -1.77
C GLY A 101 -1.05 -11.81 -1.68
N GLN A 102 -2.00 -11.42 -0.84
CA GLN A 102 -3.26 -12.11 -0.67
C GLN A 102 -4.42 -11.17 -0.97
N TRP A 103 -5.40 -11.65 -1.74
CA TRP A 103 -6.63 -10.91 -1.99
C TRP A 103 -7.83 -11.85 -2.11
N ASN A 104 -8.93 -11.54 -1.41
CA ASN A 104 -10.13 -12.34 -1.36
C ASN A 104 -9.87 -13.82 -1.02
N GLY A 105 -8.88 -14.06 -0.15
CA GLY A 105 -8.44 -15.39 0.23
C GLY A 105 -7.63 -16.15 -0.82
N ARG A 106 -7.19 -15.53 -1.92
CA ARG A 106 -6.29 -16.14 -2.91
C ARG A 106 -4.91 -15.52 -2.84
N ILE A 107 -3.89 -16.30 -3.15
CA ILE A 107 -2.54 -15.76 -3.33
C ILE A 107 -2.44 -15.16 -4.72
N PHE A 108 -1.90 -13.96 -4.85
CA PHE A 108 -1.63 -13.32 -6.14
C PHE A 108 -0.14 -13.02 -6.29
N LEU A 109 0.31 -13.00 -7.55
CA LEU A 109 1.63 -12.51 -7.93
C LEU A 109 1.46 -11.37 -8.94
N TYR A 110 1.99 -10.22 -8.58
CA TYR A 110 2.13 -9.04 -9.42
C TYR A 110 3.57 -8.93 -9.96
N SER A 111 3.70 -8.50 -11.20
CA SER A 111 4.97 -8.14 -11.85
C SER A 111 4.80 -6.86 -12.64
N ARG A 112 5.73 -5.92 -12.48
CA ARG A 112 5.74 -4.66 -13.25
C ARG A 112 6.16 -4.88 -14.72
N PHE A 113 6.88 -5.96 -15.01
CA PHE A 113 7.49 -6.17 -16.34
C PHE A 113 6.52 -6.69 -17.41
N GLU A 114 5.27 -6.97 -17.04
CA GLU A 114 4.26 -7.48 -17.97
C GLU A 114 3.49 -6.34 -18.64
N SER A 115 3.47 -6.32 -19.97
CA SER A 115 2.57 -5.44 -20.74
C SER A 115 1.17 -6.04 -20.73
N ASN A 116 0.20 -5.35 -20.13
CA ASN A 116 -1.19 -5.78 -20.17
C ASN A 116 -2.05 -4.71 -20.86
N ARG A 117 -2.64 -5.06 -22.02
CA ARG A 117 -3.51 -4.17 -22.81
C ARG A 117 -4.91 -3.99 -22.19
N ASP A 118 -5.31 -4.85 -21.25
CA ASP A 118 -6.71 -4.99 -20.81
C ASP A 118 -7.04 -4.42 -19.40
N GLN A 119 -6.36 -3.36 -18.96
CA GLN A 119 -6.72 -2.50 -17.79
C GLN A 119 -7.45 -3.20 -16.61
N LYS A 120 -6.69 -3.78 -15.68
CA LYS A 120 -6.95 -3.89 -14.22
C LYS A 120 -5.79 -4.64 -13.58
N TRP A 121 -4.85 -3.92 -12.95
CA TRP A 121 -3.57 -4.49 -12.52
C TRP A 121 -3.67 -5.45 -11.33
N TYR A 122 -4.81 -5.46 -10.63
CA TYR A 122 -5.07 -6.34 -9.49
C TYR A 122 -5.69 -7.70 -9.85
N THR A 123 -6.18 -7.94 -11.08
CA THR A 123 -7.08 -9.10 -11.35
C THR A 123 -6.48 -10.28 -12.12
N PHE A 124 -5.21 -10.28 -12.51
CA PHE A 124 -4.73 -11.30 -13.45
C PHE A 124 -3.35 -11.87 -13.10
N PHE A 125 -3.23 -12.57 -11.97
CA PHE A 125 -2.57 -13.88 -11.83
C PHE A 125 -2.61 -14.30 -10.36
N GLN A 126 -3.52 -15.22 -10.05
CA GLN A 126 -3.80 -15.66 -8.69
C GLN A 126 -3.97 -17.17 -8.62
N SER A 127 -3.86 -17.75 -7.43
CA SER A 127 -4.25 -19.14 -7.19
C SER A 127 -5.71 -19.35 -7.61
N LYS A 128 -6.02 -20.50 -8.22
CA LYS A 128 -7.40 -20.88 -8.57
C LYS A 128 -8.23 -21.09 -7.31
N GLU A 129 -7.64 -21.83 -6.38
CA GLU A 129 -8.22 -22.15 -5.08
C GLU A 129 -7.89 -21.11 -4.01
N ARG A 130 -8.73 -21.10 -2.97
CA ARG A 130 -8.53 -20.29 -1.78
C ARG A 130 -7.32 -20.80 -0.99
N PHE A 131 -6.48 -19.88 -0.53
CA PHE A 131 -5.50 -20.11 0.52
C PHE A 131 -6.23 -20.54 1.81
N GLN A 132 -5.97 -21.76 2.24
CA GLN A 132 -6.65 -22.34 3.40
C GLN A 132 -6.20 -21.64 4.69
N ARG A 133 -7.15 -21.48 5.62
CA ARG A 133 -6.92 -20.80 6.91
C ARG A 133 -6.58 -21.80 8.00
N GLY A 134 -5.88 -21.33 9.03
CA GLY A 134 -5.74 -22.04 10.30
C GLY A 134 -4.58 -23.02 10.38
N LYS A 135 -3.87 -23.31 9.29
CA LYS A 135 -2.62 -24.10 9.31
C LYS A 135 -1.53 -23.45 8.46
N PRO A 136 -0.25 -23.75 8.73
CA PRO A 136 0.86 -23.33 7.87
C PRO A 136 0.82 -24.00 6.50
N HIS A 137 1.15 -23.23 5.47
CA HIS A 137 1.22 -23.65 4.08
C HIS A 137 2.49 -23.10 3.44
N LEU A 138 3.16 -23.93 2.62
CA LEU A 138 4.31 -23.46 1.85
C LEU A 138 3.84 -22.91 0.51
N VAL A 139 3.88 -21.59 0.37
CA VAL A 139 3.56 -20.89 -0.87
C VAL A 139 4.86 -20.69 -1.65
N THR A 140 4.94 -21.30 -2.83
CA THR A 140 6.09 -21.12 -3.73
C THR A 140 5.67 -20.34 -4.96
N VAL A 141 6.42 -19.30 -5.27
CA VAL A 141 6.18 -18.47 -6.46
C VAL A 141 7.43 -18.47 -7.32
N THR A 142 7.27 -18.79 -8.61
CA THR A 142 8.34 -18.75 -9.58
C THR A 142 8.08 -17.67 -10.62
N PHE A 143 9.14 -16.96 -11.03
CA PHE A 143 9.12 -15.95 -12.08
C PHE A 143 10.43 -16.02 -12.86
N GLY A 144 10.37 -16.40 -14.13
CA GLY A 144 11.55 -16.61 -14.96
C GLY A 144 11.24 -17.46 -16.19
N ASP A 145 12.19 -17.62 -17.11
CA ASP A 145 12.04 -18.46 -18.32
C ASP A 145 10.79 -18.14 -19.19
N GLY A 146 10.32 -16.89 -19.16
CA GLY A 146 9.10 -16.51 -19.87
C GLY A 146 7.82 -17.07 -19.25
N GLU A 147 7.85 -17.49 -17.99
CA GLU A 147 6.68 -17.99 -17.26
C GLU A 147 6.63 -17.53 -15.80
N LYS A 148 5.44 -17.63 -15.22
CA LYS A 148 5.23 -17.49 -13.79
C LYS A 148 4.27 -18.54 -13.27
N ALA A 149 4.51 -19.00 -12.05
CA ALA A 149 3.70 -20.03 -11.40
C ALA A 149 3.52 -19.75 -9.91
N ILE A 150 2.40 -20.21 -9.37
CA ILE A 150 2.11 -20.26 -7.93
C ILE A 150 1.87 -21.73 -7.60
N TYR A 151 2.57 -22.21 -6.58
CA TYR A 151 2.39 -23.53 -5.97
C TYR A 151 2.00 -23.34 -4.50
N ILE A 152 1.16 -24.24 -4.00
CA ILE A 152 0.77 -24.28 -2.58
C ILE A 152 0.97 -25.73 -2.14
N ASP A 153 1.76 -25.92 -1.08
CA ASP A 153 2.12 -27.22 -0.51
C ASP A 153 2.68 -28.22 -1.55
N GLY A 154 3.44 -27.73 -2.52
CA GLY A 154 4.06 -28.56 -3.55
C GLY A 154 3.19 -28.79 -4.79
N GLU A 155 1.91 -28.42 -4.74
CA GLU A 155 0.96 -28.62 -5.83
C GLU A 155 0.74 -27.34 -6.65
N LEU A 156 0.59 -27.48 -7.97
CA LEU A 156 0.44 -26.34 -8.87
C LEU A 156 -0.92 -25.67 -8.71
N ALA A 157 -0.93 -24.44 -8.18
CA ALA A 157 -2.16 -23.67 -7.98
C ALA A 157 -2.54 -22.84 -9.23
N ASN A 158 -1.56 -22.27 -9.93
CA ASN A 158 -1.76 -21.63 -11.23
C ASN A 158 -0.43 -21.43 -11.98
N LYS A 159 -0.47 -21.37 -13.31
CA LYS A 159 0.69 -21.14 -14.18
C LYS A 159 0.30 -20.30 -15.38
N ARG A 160 1.18 -19.40 -15.83
CA ARG A 160 0.96 -18.59 -17.04
C ARG A 160 2.27 -18.28 -17.76
N SER A 161 2.27 -18.42 -19.08
CA SER A 161 3.34 -17.91 -19.94
C SER A 161 3.26 -16.38 -20.04
N MET A 162 4.42 -15.73 -19.93
CA MET A 162 4.57 -14.28 -19.98
C MET A 162 5.17 -13.88 -21.31
N LYS A 163 4.64 -12.82 -21.92
CA LYS A 163 5.30 -12.12 -23.02
C LYS A 163 5.97 -10.89 -22.44
N ALA A 164 7.27 -10.97 -22.18
CA ALA A 164 8.04 -9.79 -21.83
C ALA A 164 8.08 -8.85 -23.06
N PRO A 165 7.92 -7.52 -22.89
CA PRO A 165 8.25 -6.58 -23.95
C PRO A 165 9.67 -6.85 -24.43
N HIS A 166 9.92 -6.85 -25.75
CA HIS A 166 11.28 -7.03 -26.33
C HIS A 166 12.33 -6.03 -25.81
N THR A 167 11.91 -4.99 -25.10
CA THR A 167 12.73 -3.90 -24.54
C THR A 167 12.81 -3.92 -23.00
N ALA A 168 12.27 -4.92 -22.31
CA ALA A 168 12.27 -4.94 -20.84
C ALA A 168 13.59 -5.50 -20.27
N ASP A 169 14.46 -4.62 -19.77
CA ASP A 169 15.51 -4.99 -18.82
C ASP A 169 14.83 -5.43 -17.51
N ILE A 170 14.52 -6.73 -17.37
CA ILE A 170 13.91 -7.31 -16.17
C ILE A 170 14.93 -7.28 -15.03
N LYS A 171 15.13 -6.14 -14.38
CA LYS A 171 16.08 -6.03 -13.27
C LYS A 171 15.38 -6.19 -11.93
N ILE A 172 15.50 -7.36 -11.32
CA ILE A 172 15.03 -7.59 -9.95
C ILE A 172 16.15 -7.15 -9.00
N SER A 173 15.94 -6.03 -8.30
CA SER A 173 16.90 -5.45 -7.37
C SER A 173 16.20 -4.65 -6.27
N GLY A 174 16.95 -4.27 -5.23
CA GLY A 174 16.45 -3.39 -4.17
C GLY A 174 16.39 -4.07 -2.81
N ARG A 175 15.42 -3.70 -1.98
CA ARG A 175 15.16 -4.28 -0.66
C ARG A 175 14.21 -5.47 -0.78
N LEU A 176 14.29 -6.40 0.17
CA LEU A 176 13.21 -7.33 0.45
C LEU A 176 12.30 -6.68 1.49
N VAL A 177 10.99 -6.73 1.29
CA VAL A 177 10.00 -6.18 2.22
C VAL A 177 8.95 -7.23 2.52
N ILE A 178 8.61 -7.42 3.79
CA ILE A 178 7.60 -8.37 4.25
C ILE A 178 6.56 -7.72 5.17
N GLY A 179 5.35 -8.28 5.16
CA GLY A 179 4.25 -7.95 6.07
C GLY A 179 3.39 -6.75 5.67
N ASN A 180 3.94 -5.81 4.90
CA ASN A 180 3.20 -4.64 4.42
C ASN A 180 3.79 -4.10 3.12
N SER A 181 3.06 -3.19 2.48
CA SER A 181 3.59 -2.41 1.37
C SER A 181 4.67 -1.44 1.87
N PRO A 182 5.61 -1.00 1.01
CA PRO A 182 6.61 0.02 1.37
C PRO A 182 6.01 1.35 1.87
N LEU A 183 4.77 1.63 1.45
CA LEU A 183 3.93 2.76 1.85
C LEU A 183 3.09 2.47 3.10
N ASN A 184 3.17 1.25 3.63
CA ASN A 184 2.55 0.85 4.88
C ASN A 184 1.00 0.98 4.88
N ARG A 185 0.40 0.72 3.71
CA ARG A 185 -1.05 0.82 3.44
C ARG A 185 -1.75 -0.53 3.32
N GLU A 186 -1.05 -1.54 2.82
CA GLU A 186 -1.63 -2.82 2.42
C GLU A 186 -1.14 -3.96 3.31
N GLY A 187 -1.21 -3.77 4.62
CA GLY A 187 -0.61 -4.70 5.57
C GLY A 187 -1.35 -6.02 5.68
N TRP A 188 -0.58 -7.10 5.65
CA TRP A 188 -1.07 -8.45 5.75
C TRP A 188 -1.25 -8.89 7.20
N GLN A 189 -2.31 -9.66 7.46
CA GLN A 189 -2.59 -10.24 8.77
C GLN A 189 -2.37 -11.75 8.76
N GLY A 190 -1.29 -12.21 9.38
CA GLY A 190 -0.97 -13.62 9.45
C GLY A 190 0.42 -13.89 10.01
N GLU A 191 0.78 -15.16 10.07
CA GLU A 191 2.06 -15.62 10.57
C GLU A 191 2.97 -16.02 9.41
N MET A 192 4.22 -15.56 9.45
CA MET A 192 5.29 -16.01 8.57
C MET A 192 6.29 -16.80 9.40
N ARG A 193 6.47 -18.07 9.06
CA ARG A 193 7.36 -19.01 9.74
C ARG A 193 8.67 -19.22 8.97
N GLY A 194 8.78 -18.61 7.80
CA GLY A 194 9.77 -19.00 6.82
C GLY A 194 9.79 -18.15 5.56
N LEU A 195 10.99 -17.84 5.07
CA LEU A 195 11.20 -17.21 3.76
C LEU A 195 12.50 -17.76 3.15
N ALA A 196 12.43 -18.24 1.93
CA ALA A 196 13.60 -18.56 1.11
C ALA A 196 13.49 -17.85 -0.25
N VAL A 197 14.63 -17.37 -0.76
CA VAL A 197 14.74 -16.71 -2.07
C VAL A 197 15.84 -17.37 -2.87
N TYR A 198 15.52 -17.72 -4.11
CA TYR A 198 16.40 -18.41 -5.05
C TYR A 198 16.59 -17.56 -6.30
N ASP A 199 17.78 -17.60 -6.90
CA ASP A 199 18.13 -16.86 -8.13
C ASP A 199 17.84 -17.60 -9.43
N ARG A 200 17.03 -18.65 -9.33
CA ARG A 200 16.60 -19.52 -10.43
C ARG A 200 15.14 -19.88 -10.30
N VAL A 201 14.57 -20.41 -11.37
CA VAL A 201 13.27 -21.09 -11.35
C VAL A 201 13.43 -22.47 -10.73
N LEU A 202 12.71 -22.74 -9.64
CA LEU A 202 12.65 -24.08 -9.03
C LEU A 202 11.78 -25.00 -9.88
N SER A 203 12.22 -26.25 -10.03
CA SER A 203 11.45 -27.27 -10.75
C SER A 203 10.27 -27.80 -9.90
N PRO A 204 9.17 -28.27 -10.52
CA PRO A 204 8.04 -28.84 -9.77
C PRO A 204 8.44 -29.99 -8.83
N THR A 205 9.45 -30.78 -9.19
CA THR A 205 9.97 -31.87 -8.35
C THR A 205 10.68 -31.35 -7.11
N GLU A 206 11.46 -30.27 -7.24
CA GLU A 206 12.11 -29.62 -6.10
C GLU A 206 11.07 -28.98 -5.18
N ILE A 207 10.10 -28.25 -5.74
CA ILE A 207 9.04 -27.58 -4.98
C ILE A 207 8.22 -28.59 -4.17
N LYS A 208 7.88 -29.73 -4.77
CA LYS A 208 7.16 -30.81 -4.07
C LYS A 208 7.98 -31.44 -2.95
N ARG A 209 9.28 -31.63 -3.17
CA ARG A 209 10.21 -32.13 -2.15
C ARG A 209 10.37 -31.14 -0.99
N HIS A 210 10.65 -29.87 -1.30
CA HIS A 210 10.78 -28.80 -0.30
C HIS A 210 9.52 -28.68 0.56
N SER A 211 8.33 -28.76 -0.06
CA SER A 211 7.06 -28.76 0.68
C SER A 211 6.98 -29.86 1.75
N ALA A 212 7.34 -31.09 1.39
CA ALA A 212 7.32 -32.22 2.33
C ALA A 212 8.39 -32.10 3.42
N GLU A 213 9.60 -31.65 3.05
CA GLU A 213 10.71 -31.44 3.99
C GLU A 213 10.39 -30.30 4.98
N VAL A 214 9.93 -29.14 4.50
CA VAL A 214 9.56 -28.00 5.34
C VAL A 214 8.39 -28.32 6.25
N SER A 215 7.38 -29.04 5.76
CA SER A 215 6.23 -29.44 6.59
C SER A 215 6.61 -30.40 7.73
N SER A 216 7.73 -31.13 7.63
CA SER A 216 8.16 -32.11 8.63
C SER A 216 9.29 -31.61 9.53
N GLN A 217 10.21 -30.81 9.00
CA GLN A 217 11.47 -30.41 9.66
C GLN A 217 11.60 -28.89 9.79
N GLY A 218 10.71 -28.11 9.20
CA GLY A 218 10.80 -26.64 9.14
C GLY A 218 11.73 -26.13 8.04
N MET A 219 11.87 -24.80 7.95
CA MET A 219 12.59 -24.14 6.85
C MET A 219 14.10 -24.34 6.85
N GLY A 220 14.70 -24.69 7.99
CA GLY A 220 16.15 -24.88 8.11
C GLY A 220 16.71 -25.93 7.15
N VAL A 221 15.90 -26.91 6.74
CA VAL A 221 16.27 -27.96 5.77
C VAL A 221 16.68 -27.41 4.40
N LEU A 222 16.27 -26.18 4.08
CA LEU A 222 16.55 -25.53 2.80
C LEU A 222 17.90 -24.78 2.78
N ALA A 223 18.68 -24.79 3.87
CA ALA A 223 19.93 -24.02 3.97
C ALA A 223 20.97 -24.42 2.91
N GLU A 224 20.97 -25.71 2.53
CA GLU A 224 21.87 -26.27 1.52
C GLU A 224 21.17 -26.48 0.15
N ALA A 225 19.94 -26.00 -0.01
CA ALA A 225 19.21 -26.15 -1.25
C ALA A 225 19.93 -25.41 -2.40
N PRO A 226 20.18 -26.07 -3.56
CA PRO A 226 20.93 -25.46 -4.66
C PRO A 226 20.29 -24.15 -5.14
N GLY A 227 21.08 -23.07 -5.22
CA GLY A 227 20.61 -21.75 -5.65
C GLY A 227 19.81 -20.97 -4.61
N CYS A 228 19.73 -21.43 -3.35
CA CYS A 228 19.16 -20.65 -2.25
C CYS A 228 20.11 -19.49 -1.91
N GLN A 229 19.71 -18.26 -2.25
CA GLN A 229 20.51 -17.07 -1.96
C GLN A 229 20.30 -16.56 -0.54
N TRP A 230 19.04 -16.55 -0.07
CA TRP A 230 18.68 -16.10 1.27
C TRP A 230 17.66 -17.02 1.90
N LEU A 231 17.88 -17.39 3.16
CA LEU A 231 16.99 -18.22 3.96
C LEU A 231 16.80 -17.58 5.34
N TYR A 232 15.54 -17.40 5.73
CA TYR A 232 15.14 -16.85 7.02
C TYR A 232 14.19 -17.85 7.69
N THR A 233 14.62 -18.41 8.81
CA THR A 233 13.88 -19.43 9.59
C THR A 233 13.05 -18.83 10.72
N PHE A 234 13.31 -17.58 11.10
CA PHE A 234 12.61 -16.86 12.18
C PHE A 234 12.71 -17.56 13.55
N GLU A 235 13.84 -18.19 13.84
CA GLU A 235 14.11 -18.90 15.10
C GLU A 235 14.60 -18.00 16.23
N GLU A 236 14.88 -16.71 15.96
CA GLU A 236 15.44 -15.79 16.95
C GLU A 236 14.50 -15.54 18.14
N GLY A 237 13.18 -15.53 17.89
CA GLY A 237 12.14 -15.43 18.92
C GLY A 237 12.06 -14.09 19.67
N ASN A 238 13.02 -13.18 19.48
CA ASN A 238 13.00 -11.83 20.05
C ASN A 238 13.90 -10.87 19.27
N GLY A 239 13.86 -9.60 19.65
CA GLY A 239 14.67 -8.54 19.07
C GLY A 239 14.09 -7.98 17.77
N ASN A 240 14.90 -7.16 17.09
CA ASN A 240 14.47 -6.37 15.95
C ASN A 240 15.13 -6.81 14.64
N THR A 241 15.69 -8.02 14.60
CA THR A 241 16.49 -8.48 13.47
C THR A 241 16.19 -9.94 13.19
N ILE A 242 15.93 -10.28 11.93
CA ILE A 242 15.82 -11.66 11.45
C ILE A 242 17.05 -11.94 10.59
N LYS A 243 17.84 -12.93 10.98
CA LYS A 243 19.11 -13.26 10.36
C LYS A 243 18.89 -14.12 9.13
N ASN A 244 19.73 -13.87 8.14
CA ASN A 244 19.87 -14.78 7.02
C ASN A 244 20.78 -15.94 7.43
N MET A 245 20.36 -17.17 7.17
CA MET A 245 21.09 -18.40 7.48
C MET A 245 22.13 -18.77 6.41
N THR A 246 21.99 -18.26 5.19
CA THR A 246 23.02 -18.46 4.15
C THR A 246 24.22 -17.52 4.40
N GLY A 247 25.38 -17.83 3.82
CA GLY A 247 26.66 -17.14 4.11
C GLY A 247 26.76 -15.63 3.82
N GLY A 248 25.67 -14.97 3.38
CA GLY A 248 25.62 -13.53 3.13
C GLY A 248 24.98 -12.72 4.26
N TYR A 249 25.57 -11.57 4.61
CA TYR A 249 24.97 -10.65 5.58
C TYR A 249 23.85 -9.81 4.94
N ARG A 250 22.59 -10.23 5.15
CA ARG A 250 21.41 -9.50 4.69
C ARG A 250 20.22 -9.68 5.63
N PRO A 251 20.29 -9.23 6.89
CA PRO A 251 19.19 -9.42 7.83
C PRO A 251 17.97 -8.57 7.47
N PHE A 252 16.78 -9.02 7.86
CA PHE A 252 15.62 -8.14 7.94
C PHE A 252 15.67 -7.35 9.24
N ASN A 253 15.36 -6.07 9.15
CA ASN A 253 15.18 -5.19 10.28
C ASN A 253 13.68 -5.00 10.54
N ILE A 254 13.25 -5.33 11.77
CA ILE A 254 11.92 -5.07 12.28
C ILE A 254 11.97 -3.69 12.93
N LEU A 255 11.22 -2.73 12.38
CA LEU A 255 11.15 -1.41 12.99
C LEU A 255 10.42 -1.47 14.34
N SER A 256 10.85 -0.64 15.29
CA SER A 256 10.11 -0.49 16.57
C SER A 256 8.83 0.34 16.40
N ARG A 257 8.76 1.15 15.34
CA ARG A 257 7.64 2.05 15.03
C ARG A 257 7.30 1.98 13.55
N MET A 258 6.03 2.18 13.27
CA MET A 258 5.46 2.15 11.94
C MET A 258 5.90 3.39 11.14
N TYR A 259 6.79 3.23 10.17
CA TYR A 259 7.21 4.29 9.25
C TYR A 259 7.11 3.81 7.81
N SER A 260 6.63 4.66 6.91
CA SER A 260 6.83 4.45 5.47
C SER A 260 8.31 4.53 5.14
N LEU A 261 8.77 3.70 4.19
CA LEU A 261 10.18 3.71 3.80
C LEU A 261 10.56 5.11 3.25
N PRO A 262 11.64 5.77 3.73
CA PRO A 262 11.91 7.19 3.45
C PRO A 262 11.91 7.60 1.98
N GLU A 263 12.30 6.67 1.10
CA GLU A 263 12.36 6.88 -0.35
C GLU A 263 10.97 7.06 -0.96
N THR A 264 9.91 6.58 -0.29
CA THR A 264 8.52 6.75 -0.74
C THR A 264 7.92 8.13 -0.46
N ILE A 265 8.55 8.96 0.38
CA ILE A 265 7.95 10.22 0.87
C ILE A 265 7.93 11.32 -0.20
N PHE A 266 8.79 11.24 -1.22
CA PHE A 266 9.00 12.31 -2.21
C PHE A 266 8.80 11.88 -3.67
N HIS A 267 7.96 10.88 -3.94
CA HIS A 267 7.55 10.64 -5.33
C HIS A 267 6.42 11.59 -5.72
N LEU A 268 6.71 12.42 -6.73
CA LEU A 268 5.70 13.23 -7.41
C LEU A 268 4.58 12.31 -7.95
N PRO A 269 3.30 12.72 -7.89
CA PRO A 269 2.12 11.85 -8.02
C PRO A 269 1.92 11.16 -9.39
N TYR A 270 2.80 11.42 -10.36
CA TYR A 270 2.61 10.94 -11.72
C TYR A 270 2.98 9.47 -11.90
N GLU A 271 3.93 8.93 -11.13
CA GLU A 271 4.29 7.50 -11.20
C GLU A 271 3.54 6.64 -10.16
N ASP A 272 3.02 7.25 -9.09
CA ASP A 272 2.11 6.65 -8.12
C ASP A 272 0.64 6.60 -8.62
N MET A 273 0.47 6.66 -9.94
CA MET A 273 -0.77 6.37 -10.64
C MET A 273 -1.17 4.90 -10.50
N ARG A 274 -1.47 4.46 -9.27
CA ARG A 274 -2.53 3.48 -9.02
C ARG A 274 -3.86 4.15 -9.39
N ILE A 275 -4.13 4.30 -10.69
CA ILE A 275 -5.43 4.76 -11.24
C ILE A 275 -6.59 3.83 -10.82
N ASP A 276 -6.30 2.73 -10.13
CA ASP A 276 -7.30 1.82 -9.58
C ASP A 276 -7.90 2.30 -8.24
N SER A 277 -7.39 3.39 -7.65
CA SER A 277 -8.10 4.12 -6.58
C SER A 277 -9.35 4.86 -7.07
N LEU A 278 -9.89 4.49 -8.24
CA LEU A 278 -11.22 4.88 -8.71
C LEU A 278 -12.21 3.69 -8.73
N SER A 279 -11.74 2.45 -8.51
CA SER A 279 -12.52 1.24 -8.80
C SER A 279 -12.98 0.43 -7.57
N GLY A 280 -12.83 0.97 -6.36
CA GLY A 280 -13.32 0.37 -5.12
C GLY A 280 -14.34 1.24 -4.39
N ALA A 281 -15.26 0.62 -3.64
CA ALA A 281 -16.24 1.32 -2.81
C ALA A 281 -15.63 2.28 -1.75
N PHE A 282 -14.36 2.07 -1.39
CA PHE A 282 -13.61 2.95 -0.47
C PHE A 282 -13.13 4.24 -1.16
N ALA A 283 -12.62 4.14 -2.39
CA ALA A 283 -12.20 5.27 -3.20
C ALA A 283 -13.35 6.23 -3.55
N THR A 284 -14.52 5.68 -3.89
CA THR A 284 -15.71 6.50 -4.15
C THR A 284 -16.23 7.16 -2.88
N LYS A 285 -16.15 6.47 -1.74
CA LYS A 285 -16.53 7.04 -0.45
C LYS A 285 -15.66 8.23 -0.06
N ASP A 286 -14.34 8.11 -0.20
CA ASP A 286 -13.41 9.20 0.15
C ASP A 286 -13.62 10.41 -0.78
N PHE A 287 -13.77 10.16 -2.09
CA PHE A 287 -14.12 11.18 -3.08
C PHE A 287 -15.39 11.96 -2.72
N TRP A 288 -16.49 11.27 -2.40
CA TRP A 288 -17.74 11.92 -2.01
C TRP A 288 -17.65 12.60 -0.64
N SER A 289 -16.91 12.02 0.31
CA SER A 289 -16.73 12.59 1.64
C SER A 289 -16.00 13.93 1.56
N ASN A 290 -14.95 14.02 0.74
CA ASN A 290 -14.20 15.25 0.48
C ASN A 290 -15.05 16.33 -0.19
N ILE A 291 -15.85 15.95 -1.19
CA ILE A 291 -16.81 16.87 -1.82
C ILE A 291 -17.77 17.45 -0.78
N LEU A 292 -18.40 16.60 0.03
CA LEU A 292 -19.35 17.03 1.06
C LEU A 292 -18.69 17.87 2.15
N PHE A 293 -17.44 17.55 2.49
CA PHE A 293 -16.65 18.27 3.49
C PHE A 293 -16.32 19.70 3.05
N PHE A 294 -16.00 19.92 1.76
CA PHE A 294 -15.66 21.24 1.22
C PHE A 294 -16.86 22.08 0.73
N LEU A 295 -18.02 21.47 0.55
CA LEU A 295 -19.25 22.17 0.18
C LEU A 295 -19.58 23.36 1.09
N PRO A 296 -19.62 23.24 2.44
CA PRO A 296 -19.91 24.38 3.32
C PRO A 296 -18.85 25.48 3.23
N TYR A 297 -17.58 25.12 3.02
CA TYR A 297 -16.48 26.06 2.87
C TYR A 297 -16.66 26.91 1.60
N GLY A 298 -16.94 26.27 0.46
CA GLY A 298 -17.23 26.95 -0.80
C GLY A 298 -18.48 27.83 -0.75
N ALA A 299 -19.55 27.35 -0.10
CA ALA A 299 -20.80 28.10 0.07
C ALA A 299 -20.61 29.36 0.94
N LEU A 300 -19.89 29.25 2.06
CA LEU A 300 -19.68 30.40 2.94
C LEU A 300 -18.77 31.46 2.30
N LEU A 301 -17.68 31.02 1.65
CA LEU A 301 -16.76 31.94 0.96
C LEU A 301 -17.46 32.64 -0.22
N SER A 302 -18.27 31.92 -1.00
CA SER A 302 -19.04 32.51 -2.10
C SER A 302 -20.10 33.49 -1.62
N LEU A 303 -20.80 33.24 -0.50
CA LEU A 303 -21.71 34.22 0.12
C LEU A 303 -20.97 35.52 0.47
N MET A 304 -19.77 35.42 1.03
CA MET A 304 -18.95 36.59 1.37
C MET A 304 -18.54 37.38 0.13
N LEU A 305 -18.06 36.69 -0.91
CA LEU A 305 -17.58 37.35 -2.12
C LEU A 305 -18.71 38.01 -2.91
N LEU A 306 -19.84 37.32 -3.09
CA LEU A 306 -20.97 37.79 -3.88
C LEU A 306 -21.82 38.84 -3.15
N ARG A 307 -22.18 38.60 -1.88
CA ARG A 307 -23.13 39.46 -1.15
C ARG A 307 -22.49 40.57 -0.33
N LYS A 308 -21.30 40.34 0.22
CA LYS A 308 -20.63 41.32 1.09
C LYS A 308 -19.62 42.17 0.32
N TYR A 309 -18.81 41.54 -0.53
CA TYR A 309 -17.76 42.24 -1.27
C TYR A 309 -18.13 42.55 -2.73
N HIS A 310 -19.30 42.11 -3.19
CA HIS A 310 -19.84 42.40 -4.52
C HIS A 310 -18.89 42.07 -5.69
N PHE A 311 -18.09 41.00 -5.56
CA PHE A 311 -17.28 40.52 -6.66
C PHE A 311 -18.14 39.93 -7.78
N SER A 312 -17.62 39.93 -9.01
CA SER A 312 -18.26 39.24 -10.13
C SER A 312 -18.37 37.74 -9.87
N CYS A 313 -19.32 37.06 -10.52
CA CYS A 313 -19.48 35.61 -10.40
C CYS A 313 -18.21 34.86 -10.83
N PHE A 314 -17.57 35.31 -11.92
CA PHE A 314 -16.34 34.70 -12.41
C PHE A 314 -15.18 34.87 -11.41
N SER A 315 -14.94 36.09 -10.93
CA SER A 315 -13.90 36.36 -9.93
C SER A 315 -14.15 35.59 -8.64
N SER A 316 -15.40 35.54 -8.18
CA SER A 316 -15.78 34.81 -6.98
C SER A 316 -15.55 33.31 -7.13
N PHE A 317 -15.91 32.72 -8.26
CA PHE A 317 -15.67 31.31 -8.55
C PHE A 317 -14.17 30.98 -8.59
N ALA A 318 -13.38 31.81 -9.29
CA ALA A 318 -11.93 31.63 -9.37
C ALA A 318 -11.26 31.71 -7.98
N ILE A 319 -11.68 32.66 -7.13
CA ILE A 319 -11.18 32.79 -5.76
C ILE A 319 -11.58 31.56 -4.93
N VAL A 320 -12.83 31.08 -5.03
CA VAL A 320 -13.29 29.90 -4.27
C VAL A 320 -12.49 28.66 -4.63
N ILE A 321 -12.33 28.36 -5.93
CA ILE A 321 -11.58 27.18 -6.38
C ILE A 321 -10.12 27.26 -5.93
N THR A 322 -9.50 28.44 -6.07
CA THR A 322 -8.10 28.66 -5.67
C THR A 322 -7.94 28.49 -4.15
N ALA A 323 -8.83 29.10 -3.36
CA ALA A 323 -8.81 28.99 -1.91
C ALA A 323 -9.04 27.56 -1.42
N CYS A 324 -9.93 26.79 -2.07
CA CYS A 324 -10.14 25.38 -1.75
C CYS A 324 -8.90 24.55 -2.08
N GLY A 325 -8.26 24.79 -3.22
CA GLY A 325 -7.03 24.11 -3.62
C GLY A 325 -5.87 24.37 -2.66
N ILE A 326 -5.62 25.63 -2.29
CA ILE A 326 -4.57 26.01 -1.32
C ILE A 326 -4.84 25.40 0.05
N PHE A 327 -6.09 25.48 0.54
CA PHE A 327 -6.46 24.96 1.84
C PHE A 327 -6.33 23.43 1.89
N SER A 328 -6.79 22.74 0.84
CA SER A 328 -6.62 21.30 0.71
C SER A 328 -5.15 20.91 0.65
N PHE A 329 -4.33 21.58 -0.16
CA PHE A 329 -2.90 21.33 -0.23
C PHE A 329 -2.22 21.51 1.14
N THR A 330 -2.61 22.54 1.89
CA THR A 330 -2.09 22.78 3.23
C THR A 330 -2.44 21.64 4.19
N MET A 331 -3.66 21.10 4.11
CA MET A 331 -4.06 19.94 4.91
C MET A 331 -3.29 18.68 4.53
N GLU A 332 -3.19 18.37 3.24
CA GLU A 332 -2.41 17.24 2.73
C GLU A 332 -0.94 17.33 3.15
N PHE A 333 -0.36 18.52 3.06
CA PHE A 333 1.01 18.78 3.50
C PHE A 333 1.17 18.58 5.02
N ALA A 334 0.23 19.06 5.83
CA ALA A 334 0.24 18.84 7.28
C ALA A 334 0.08 17.35 7.64
N GLN A 335 -0.67 16.59 6.84
CA GLN A 335 -0.88 15.16 7.03
C GLN A 335 0.35 14.32 6.63
N LEU A 336 1.33 14.84 5.88
CA LEU A 336 2.62 14.16 5.67
C LEU A 336 3.33 13.84 6.98
N PHE A 337 3.07 14.63 8.03
CA PHE A 337 3.64 14.43 9.35
C PHE A 337 2.85 13.41 10.20
N LEU A 338 1.69 12.94 9.72
CA LEU A 338 0.90 11.91 10.39
C LEU A 338 1.32 10.52 9.86
N PRO A 339 1.88 9.63 10.71
CA PRO A 339 2.52 8.39 10.25
C PRO A 339 1.64 7.38 9.51
N THR A 340 0.32 7.46 9.70
CA THR A 340 -0.66 6.55 9.07
C THR A 340 -1.43 7.21 7.93
N ARG A 341 -1.13 8.48 7.59
CA ARG A 341 -1.75 9.20 6.49
C ARG A 341 -0.75 9.31 5.36
N VAL A 342 -1.25 9.14 4.15
CA VAL A 342 -0.47 9.32 2.94
C VAL A 342 -1.30 10.23 2.05
N PRO A 343 -0.77 11.41 1.70
CA PRO A 343 -1.51 12.38 0.93
C PRO A 343 -1.99 11.87 -0.41
N THR A 344 -3.10 12.40 -0.91
CA THR A 344 -3.54 12.09 -2.27
C THR A 344 -3.94 13.33 -3.06
N MET A 345 -3.57 13.35 -4.33
CA MET A 345 -3.97 14.42 -5.25
C MET A 345 -5.48 14.37 -5.55
N LEU A 346 -6.10 13.18 -5.44
CA LEU A 346 -7.54 13.00 -5.59
C LEU A 346 -8.30 13.74 -4.49
N ASP A 347 -7.76 13.80 -3.28
CA ASP A 347 -8.34 14.58 -2.18
C ASP A 347 -8.36 16.07 -2.53
N ILE A 348 -7.26 16.61 -3.07
CA ILE A 348 -7.20 18.00 -3.53
C ILE A 348 -8.25 18.29 -4.61
N LEU A 349 -8.34 17.43 -5.63
CA LEU A 349 -9.31 17.61 -6.72
C LEU A 349 -10.76 17.51 -6.23
N SER A 350 -11.08 16.51 -5.39
CA SER A 350 -12.43 16.33 -4.84
C SER A 350 -12.84 17.48 -3.90
N ASN A 351 -11.90 18.01 -3.13
CA ASN A 351 -12.11 19.21 -2.31
C ASN A 351 -12.36 20.47 -3.16
N MET A 352 -11.64 20.65 -4.27
CA MET A 352 -11.90 21.73 -5.23
C MET A 352 -13.29 21.60 -5.88
N VAL A 353 -13.69 20.39 -6.25
CA VAL A 353 -15.05 20.11 -6.78
C VAL A 353 -16.12 20.42 -5.74
N GLY A 354 -15.93 20.00 -4.48
CA GLY A 354 -16.82 20.32 -3.37
C GLY A 354 -16.99 21.82 -3.17
N GLY A 355 -15.88 22.56 -3.19
CA GLY A 355 -15.89 24.03 -3.14
C GLY A 355 -16.66 24.68 -4.29
N GLY A 356 -16.46 24.18 -5.52
CA GLY A 356 -17.19 24.62 -6.71
C GLY A 356 -18.69 24.35 -6.64
N LEU A 357 -19.10 23.18 -6.13
CA LEU A 357 -20.50 22.87 -5.88
C LEU A 357 -21.08 23.77 -4.78
N GLY A 358 -20.31 24.05 -3.72
CA GLY A 358 -20.68 25.01 -2.69
C GLY A 358 -20.95 26.42 -3.24
N PHE A 359 -20.15 26.87 -4.22
CA PHE A 359 -20.37 28.15 -4.91
C PHE A 359 -21.73 28.24 -5.63
N SER A 360 -22.21 27.13 -6.18
CA SER A 360 -23.47 27.12 -6.94
C SER A 360 -24.67 27.52 -6.08
N VAL A 361 -24.65 27.19 -4.78
CA VAL A 361 -25.77 27.44 -3.87
C VAL A 361 -26.06 28.95 -3.77
N PRO A 362 -25.13 29.83 -3.37
CA PRO A 362 -25.37 31.27 -3.36
C PRO A 362 -25.58 31.89 -4.74
N TYR A 363 -24.90 31.36 -5.76
CA TYR A 363 -25.00 31.85 -7.14
C TYR A 363 -26.44 31.82 -7.67
N PHE A 364 -27.15 30.70 -7.47
CA PHE A 364 -28.56 30.58 -7.87
C PHE A 364 -29.48 31.53 -7.08
N PHE A 365 -29.18 31.80 -5.81
CA PHE A 365 -29.94 32.78 -5.03
C PHE A 365 -29.67 34.23 -5.46
N THR A 366 -28.49 34.55 -5.98
CA THR A 366 -28.18 35.87 -6.54
C THR A 366 -28.79 36.10 -7.92
N LEU A 367 -28.88 35.06 -8.77
CA LEU A 367 -29.54 35.16 -10.08
C LEU A 367 -31.07 35.33 -9.99
N ARG A 368 -31.69 34.90 -8.89
CA ARG A 368 -33.15 34.99 -8.69
C ARG A 368 -33.64 36.36 -8.21
N HIS A 369 -32.71 37.25 -7.84
CA HIS A 369 -32.99 38.54 -7.21
C HIS A 369 -32.24 39.73 -7.83
N GLY A 370 -31.53 39.51 -8.94
CA GLY A 370 -31.03 40.56 -9.83
C GLY A 370 -31.83 40.54 -11.12
#